data_AF-A0A534J8E0-F1
#
_entry.id   AF-A0A534J8E0-F1
#
_cell.length_a   1.000
_cell.length_b   1.000
_cell.length_c   1.000
_cell.angle_alpha   90.00
_cell.angle_beta   90.00
_cell.angle_gamma   90.00
#
_symmetry.space_group_name_H-M   'P 1'
#
loop_
_entity.id
_entity.type
_entity.pdbx_description
1 polymer ?
#
loop_
_entity_poly.entity_id
_entity_poly.type
_entity_poly.pdbx_seq_one_letter_code
_entity_poly.pdbx_strand_id
1 'polypeptide(L)'
;MRADLRRPWPFALFVLLAHTLSRFLAVGAHEFLGHGTAALLLGGSPYGAYVSPGSGITYVYLPPTLPAAGTVAMLGAGIGVEVVIGVALWWYTRRSAAFAIRAFGLVAATVFVVYAFVYMAAGAFDFFPGDTGAIVSVLQDPPLAYGFAAVGTLWTFLVSVLLSFDVVRLFGGPSRDLKRELMMLILFWLVPAPLAFLPGFSAYNTLGPSPIVYVGTFALVLTAVAALLVYTDLLPSARVLVTAPGVSWRSIAAAAIPLLIIVPVWAVGFGVTQDTATGVLLETPPVQAEQAWVGELAVNLEVVVHPDLNVSLYWRYHGTFTPTSPLEARITASYRDRMDRDFYNLLALTTVGNAMNESNWRVVESDIHPNETVWARGASYPDARVVRLGPSAFNRFGFLVRTGNNATLTVHDPFKFQPVGPPGGWLDALKISWEPPLVATRFADGGGTTIPVVSANYVLWQNFNGPNAHTTYAVTLLAT
;
A
#
# COMPACT_ATOMS: atom_id res chain seq x y z
N MET A 1 -22.43 -42.02 8.80
CA MET A 1 -21.00 -42.07 9.18
C MET A 1 -20.66 -41.01 10.21
N ARG A 2 -19.92 -41.37 11.25
CA ARG A 2 -19.29 -40.41 12.17
C ARG A 2 -17.79 -40.47 11.90
N ALA A 3 -17.17 -39.34 11.58
CA ALA A 3 -15.74 -39.21 11.42
C ALA A 3 -15.11 -38.95 12.80
N ASP A 4 -14.16 -39.79 13.20
CA ASP A 4 -13.41 -39.57 14.42
C ASP A 4 -12.22 -38.64 14.12
N LEU A 5 -12.27 -37.41 14.62
CA LEU A 5 -11.18 -36.42 14.48
C LEU A 5 -9.90 -36.83 15.21
N ARG A 6 -9.90 -37.96 15.92
CA ARG A 6 -8.69 -38.56 16.50
C ARG A 6 -7.95 -39.47 15.52
N ARG A 7 -8.48 -39.68 14.32
CA ARG A 7 -7.79 -40.39 13.22
C ARG A 7 -6.98 -39.39 12.38
N PRO A 8 -5.94 -39.84 11.66
CA PRO A 8 -5.03 -38.96 10.94
C PRO A 8 -5.73 -38.13 9.85
N TRP A 9 -6.45 -38.78 8.92
CA TRP A 9 -7.06 -38.08 7.79
C TRP A 9 -8.20 -37.11 8.16
N PRO A 10 -9.13 -37.40 9.10
CA PRO A 10 -10.15 -36.43 9.48
C PRO A 10 -9.57 -35.26 10.26
N PHE A 11 -8.52 -35.51 11.06
CA PHE A 11 -7.81 -34.46 11.78
C PHE A 11 -7.12 -33.49 10.81
N ALA A 12 -6.37 -34.02 9.84
CA ALA A 12 -5.69 -33.19 8.84
C ALA A 12 -6.67 -32.35 8.01
N LEU A 13 -7.77 -32.96 7.54
CA LEU A 13 -8.82 -32.23 6.81
C LEU A 13 -9.43 -31.12 7.67
N PHE A 14 -9.70 -31.40 8.94
CA PHE A 14 -10.20 -30.41 9.89
C PHE A 14 -9.21 -29.27 10.09
N VAL A 15 -7.91 -29.58 10.29
CA VAL A 15 -6.84 -28.58 10.44
C VAL A 15 -6.80 -27.67 9.22
N LEU A 16 -6.86 -28.24 8.00
CA LEU A 16 -6.86 -27.47 6.76
C LEU A 16 -8.05 -26.48 6.68
N LEU A 17 -9.27 -26.96 6.94
CA LEU A 17 -10.48 -26.12 6.89
C LEU A 17 -10.46 -25.02 7.97
N ALA A 18 -10.10 -25.40 9.20
CA ALA A 18 -9.98 -24.47 10.31
C ALA A 18 -8.89 -23.42 10.06
N HIS A 19 -7.80 -23.80 9.39
CA HIS A 19 -6.71 -22.92 9.04
C HIS A 19 -7.16 -21.84 8.04
N THR A 20 -7.77 -22.24 6.93
CA THR A 20 -8.28 -21.32 5.91
C THR A 20 -9.29 -20.34 6.49
N LEU A 21 -10.23 -20.82 7.32
CA LEU A 21 -11.20 -19.95 7.99
C LEU A 21 -10.50 -18.98 8.94
N SER A 22 -9.55 -19.46 9.74
CA SER A 22 -8.81 -18.61 10.68
C SER A 22 -7.97 -17.56 9.96
N ARG A 23 -7.43 -17.85 8.76
CA ARG A 23 -6.69 -16.88 7.94
C ARG A 23 -7.57 -15.73 7.48
N PHE A 24 -8.76 -16.00 6.98
CA PHE A 24 -9.72 -14.94 6.64
C PHE A 24 -10.03 -14.04 7.84
N LEU A 25 -10.29 -14.65 8.99
CA LEU A 25 -10.61 -13.91 10.21
C LEU A 25 -9.42 -13.10 10.73
N ALA A 26 -8.21 -13.66 10.65
CA ALA A 26 -6.98 -13.01 11.09
C ALA A 26 -6.65 -11.81 10.23
N VAL A 27 -6.60 -11.97 8.91
CA VAL A 27 -6.37 -10.84 7.99
C VAL A 27 -7.46 -9.79 8.12
N GLY A 28 -8.74 -10.18 8.20
CA GLY A 28 -9.82 -9.23 8.43
C GLY A 28 -9.67 -8.46 9.76
N ALA A 29 -9.27 -9.14 10.83
CA ALA A 29 -9.01 -8.50 12.11
C ALA A 29 -7.78 -7.57 12.04
N HIS A 30 -6.70 -8.01 11.40
CA HIS A 30 -5.47 -7.25 11.22
C HIS A 30 -5.74 -5.91 10.50
N GLU A 31 -6.43 -6.00 9.36
CA GLU A 31 -6.74 -4.87 8.50
C GLU A 31 -7.78 -3.92 9.12
N PHE A 32 -8.96 -4.44 9.46
CA PHE A 32 -10.09 -3.61 9.88
C PHE A 32 -10.04 -3.25 11.37
N LEU A 33 -9.84 -4.25 12.23
CA LEU A 33 -9.83 -4.03 13.68
C LEU A 33 -8.48 -3.50 14.18
N GLY A 34 -7.39 -3.83 13.48
CA GLY A 34 -6.06 -3.27 13.72
C GLY A 34 -5.91 -1.90 13.07
N HIS A 35 -5.44 -1.86 11.82
CA HIS A 35 -5.09 -0.61 11.15
C HIS A 35 -6.25 0.36 11.03
N GLY A 36 -7.42 -0.11 10.54
CA GLY A 36 -8.57 0.76 10.32
C GLY A 36 -9.08 1.42 11.59
N THR A 37 -9.24 0.65 12.66
CA THR A 37 -9.69 1.19 13.96
C THR A 37 -8.61 2.08 14.59
N ALA A 38 -7.33 1.70 14.50
CA ALA A 38 -6.24 2.53 15.00
C ALA A 38 -6.15 3.87 14.26
N ALA A 39 -6.33 3.88 12.93
CA ALA A 39 -6.37 5.10 12.14
C ALA A 39 -7.49 6.03 12.60
N LEU A 40 -8.71 5.51 12.81
CA LEU A 40 -9.83 6.28 13.35
C LEU A 40 -9.52 6.87 14.74
N LEU A 41 -8.94 6.07 15.64
CA LEU A 41 -8.59 6.52 17.00
C LEU A 41 -7.50 7.61 17.00
N LEU A 42 -6.67 7.65 15.96
CA LEU A 42 -5.62 8.64 15.77
C LEU A 42 -6.08 9.88 14.98
N GLY A 43 -7.40 10.01 14.75
CA GLY A 43 -8.00 11.14 14.02
C GLY A 43 -7.86 11.05 12.50
N GLY A 44 -7.49 9.87 11.98
CA GLY A 44 -7.42 9.54 10.57
C GLY A 44 -8.69 8.89 10.03
N SER A 45 -8.58 8.26 8.86
CA SER A 45 -9.71 7.67 8.12
C SER A 45 -9.26 6.45 7.31
N PRO A 46 -9.86 5.25 7.51
CA PRO A 46 -9.71 4.12 6.61
C PRO A 46 -10.69 4.25 5.44
N TYR A 47 -10.19 4.40 4.22
CA TYR A 47 -11.03 4.69 3.04
C TYR A 47 -11.10 3.58 2.01
N GLY A 48 -10.18 2.61 2.04
CA GLY A 48 -10.21 1.47 1.13
C GLY A 48 -9.73 0.21 1.82
N ALA A 49 -10.31 -0.93 1.48
CA ALA A 49 -9.88 -2.21 2.05
C ALA A 49 -10.01 -3.38 1.08
N TYR A 50 -9.11 -4.33 1.23
CA TYR A 50 -9.11 -5.61 0.55
C TYR A 50 -8.69 -6.70 1.54
N VAL A 51 -9.39 -7.84 1.53
CA VAL A 51 -9.08 -8.98 2.40
C VAL A 51 -9.13 -10.28 1.62
N SER A 52 -8.15 -11.11 1.93
CA SER A 52 -7.86 -12.38 1.28
C SER A 52 -7.31 -13.37 2.32
N PRO A 53 -7.46 -14.70 2.14
CA PRO A 53 -6.80 -15.68 3.01
C PRO A 53 -5.29 -15.51 3.05
N GLY A 54 -4.74 -14.91 2.00
CA GLY A 54 -3.33 -14.72 1.84
C GLY A 54 -2.83 -13.35 2.24
N SER A 55 -3.55 -12.31 1.86
CA SER A 55 -3.11 -10.92 2.00
C SER A 55 -4.27 -10.02 2.41
N GLY A 56 -3.94 -8.88 2.99
CA GLY A 56 -4.88 -7.82 3.33
C GLY A 56 -4.23 -6.48 3.01
N ILE A 57 -5.07 -5.50 2.70
CA ILE A 57 -4.64 -4.12 2.58
C ILE A 57 -5.75 -3.23 3.10
N THR A 58 -5.38 -2.27 3.95
CA THR A 58 -6.23 -1.16 4.33
C THR A 58 -5.53 0.14 3.96
N TYR A 59 -6.15 0.90 3.07
CA TYR A 59 -5.73 2.25 2.79
C TYR A 59 -6.26 3.19 3.87
N VAL A 60 -5.33 3.82 4.58
CA VAL A 60 -5.62 4.74 5.68
C VAL A 60 -5.00 6.10 5.41
N TYR A 61 -5.74 7.15 5.75
CA TYR A 61 -5.24 8.50 5.88
C TYR A 61 -4.93 8.75 7.36
N LEU A 62 -3.76 9.32 7.66
CA LEU A 62 -3.40 9.83 8.97
C LEU A 62 -3.12 11.33 8.86
N PRO A 63 -3.51 12.15 9.85
CA PRO A 63 -3.22 13.58 9.83
C PRO A 63 -1.71 13.87 9.76
N PRO A 64 -1.25 14.85 8.98
CA PRO A 64 0.17 15.19 8.86
C PRO A 64 0.79 15.71 10.16
N THR A 65 -0.04 16.15 11.11
CA THR A 65 0.39 16.59 12.45
C THR A 65 0.62 15.43 13.42
N LEU A 66 0.32 14.18 13.01
CA LEU A 66 0.48 13.02 13.87
C LEU A 66 1.98 12.73 14.10
N PRO A 67 2.43 12.58 15.36
CA PRO A 67 3.82 12.21 15.62
C PRO A 67 4.12 10.80 15.10
N ALA A 68 5.39 10.52 14.80
CA ALA A 68 5.85 9.21 14.33
C ALA A 68 5.36 8.05 15.20
N ALA A 69 5.29 8.24 16.53
CA ALA A 69 4.77 7.24 17.46
C ALA A 69 3.31 6.84 17.17
N GLY A 70 2.46 7.76 16.69
CA GLY A 70 1.09 7.46 16.26
C GLY A 70 1.06 6.58 15.01
N THR A 71 1.90 6.90 14.02
CA THR A 71 2.05 6.07 12.81
C THR A 71 2.56 4.67 13.17
N VAL A 72 3.56 4.57 14.06
CA VAL A 72 4.07 3.28 14.57
C VAL A 72 2.99 2.50 15.31
N ALA A 73 2.16 3.17 16.12
CA ALA A 73 1.04 2.53 16.80
C ALA A 73 0.00 1.99 15.81
N MET A 74 -0.33 2.73 14.75
CA MET A 74 -1.23 2.27 13.69
C MET A 74 -0.67 1.06 12.95
N LEU A 75 0.60 1.11 12.54
CA LEU A 75 1.29 0.00 11.86
C LEU A 75 1.40 -1.24 12.78
N GLY A 76 1.68 -1.07 14.06
CA GLY A 76 1.73 -2.18 15.02
C GLY A 76 0.37 -2.75 15.42
N ALA A 77 -0.73 -2.04 15.16
CA ALA A 77 -2.06 -2.41 15.63
C ALA A 77 -2.58 -3.71 15.00
N GLY A 78 -2.27 -3.96 13.72
CA GLY A 78 -2.65 -5.20 13.03
C GLY A 78 -2.13 -6.43 13.76
N ILE A 79 -0.81 -6.52 13.93
CA ILE A 79 -0.13 -7.60 14.67
C ILE A 79 -0.65 -7.70 16.11
N GLY A 80 -0.82 -6.56 16.80
CA GLY A 80 -1.27 -6.52 18.18
C GLY A 80 -2.69 -7.11 18.35
N VAL A 81 -3.62 -6.72 17.49
CA VAL A 81 -5.01 -7.22 17.51
C VAL A 81 -5.06 -8.71 17.18
N GLU A 82 -4.29 -9.17 16.21
CA GLU A 82 -4.21 -10.60 15.89
C GLU A 82 -3.77 -11.42 17.12
N VAL A 83 -2.68 -11.00 17.77
CA VAL A 83 -2.16 -11.71 18.96
C VAL A 83 -3.19 -11.72 20.09
N VAL A 84 -3.84 -10.59 20.38
CA VAL A 84 -4.86 -10.51 21.44
C VAL A 84 -6.04 -11.45 21.15
N ILE A 85 -6.57 -11.43 19.92
CA ILE A 85 -7.68 -12.31 19.52
C ILE A 85 -7.24 -13.78 19.58
N GLY A 86 -6.06 -14.10 19.07
CA GLY A 86 -5.52 -15.46 19.07
C GLY A 86 -5.34 -16.03 20.47
N VAL A 87 -4.77 -15.25 21.38
CA VAL A 87 -4.61 -15.64 22.79
C VAL A 87 -5.96 -15.80 23.48
N ALA A 88 -6.90 -14.89 23.26
CA ALA A 88 -8.25 -14.98 23.81
C ALA A 88 -9.00 -16.23 23.32
N LEU A 89 -8.94 -16.50 22.01
CA LEU A 89 -9.53 -17.69 21.40
C LEU A 89 -8.88 -18.96 21.95
N TRP A 90 -7.55 -19.03 22.02
CA TRP A 90 -6.84 -20.18 22.59
C TRP A 90 -7.25 -20.44 24.04
N TRP A 91 -7.28 -19.38 24.86
CA TRP A 91 -7.66 -19.46 26.27
C TRP A 91 -9.11 -19.89 26.50
N TYR A 92 -10.03 -19.40 25.67
CA TYR A 92 -11.44 -19.76 25.76
C TYR A 92 -11.67 -21.21 25.30
N THR A 93 -11.14 -21.56 24.13
CA THR A 93 -11.38 -22.86 23.49
C THR A 93 -10.72 -24.02 24.23
N ARG A 94 -9.53 -23.84 24.84
CA ARG A 94 -8.85 -24.90 25.60
C ARG A 94 -9.66 -25.46 26.76
N ARG A 95 -10.63 -24.69 27.29
CA ARG A 95 -11.52 -25.08 28.39
C ARG A 95 -12.77 -25.84 27.93
N SER A 96 -13.01 -25.92 26.62
CA SER A 96 -14.18 -26.59 26.07
C SER A 96 -14.10 -28.11 26.26
N ALA A 97 -15.23 -28.73 26.61
CA ALA A 97 -15.37 -30.18 26.64
C ALA A 97 -15.31 -30.79 25.22
N ALA A 98 -15.60 -30.02 24.18
CA ALA A 98 -15.63 -30.50 22.81
C ALA A 98 -14.22 -30.58 22.20
N PHE A 99 -13.87 -31.75 21.64
CA PHE A 99 -12.61 -31.96 20.94
C PHE A 99 -12.43 -31.00 19.77
N ALA A 100 -13.45 -30.84 18.92
CA ALA A 100 -13.40 -29.98 17.74
C ALA A 100 -13.17 -28.50 18.09
N ILE A 101 -13.77 -28.00 19.18
CA ILE A 101 -13.60 -26.61 19.62
C ILE A 101 -12.17 -26.37 20.11
N ARG A 102 -11.61 -27.30 20.91
CA ARG A 102 -10.21 -27.23 21.33
C ARG A 102 -9.25 -27.29 20.14
N ALA A 103 -9.49 -28.20 19.20
CA ALA A 103 -8.68 -28.32 18.00
C ALA A 103 -8.75 -27.05 17.12
N PHE A 104 -9.94 -26.49 16.93
CA PHE A 104 -10.13 -25.23 16.21
C PHE A 104 -9.33 -24.10 16.88
N GLY A 105 -9.45 -23.98 18.20
CA GLY A 105 -8.73 -22.98 18.98
C GLY A 105 -7.22 -23.05 18.84
N LEU A 106 -6.65 -24.25 18.78
CA LEU A 106 -5.21 -24.44 18.54
C LEU A 106 -4.81 -24.01 17.13
N VAL A 107 -5.60 -24.36 16.11
CA VAL A 107 -5.35 -23.93 14.73
C VAL A 107 -5.47 -22.42 14.59
N ALA A 108 -6.51 -21.82 15.19
CA ALA A 108 -6.71 -20.38 15.23
C ALA A 108 -5.54 -19.68 15.93
N ALA A 109 -5.07 -20.21 17.07
CA ALA A 109 -3.90 -19.68 17.77
C ALA A 109 -2.63 -19.70 16.91
N THR A 110 -2.41 -20.77 16.13
CA THR A 110 -1.30 -20.81 15.17
C THR A 110 -1.40 -19.67 14.16
N VAL A 111 -2.59 -19.45 13.59
CA VAL A 111 -2.78 -18.40 12.58
C VAL A 111 -2.65 -17.00 13.17
N PHE A 112 -3.35 -16.71 14.27
CA PHE A 112 -3.41 -15.38 14.85
C PHE A 112 -2.16 -14.98 15.65
N VAL A 113 -1.42 -15.96 16.20
CA VAL A 113 -0.28 -15.66 17.08
C VAL A 113 1.03 -16.03 16.41
N VAL A 114 1.18 -17.29 15.98
CA VAL A 114 2.46 -17.75 15.40
C VAL A 114 2.74 -17.02 14.10
N TYR A 115 1.76 -16.91 13.19
CA TYR A 115 2.00 -16.22 11.93
C TYR A 115 2.08 -14.71 12.05
N ALA A 116 1.43 -14.09 13.04
CA ALA A 116 1.65 -12.68 13.35
C ALA A 116 3.11 -12.42 13.76
N PHE A 117 3.73 -13.33 14.54
CA PHE A 117 5.16 -13.22 14.90
C PHE A 117 6.12 -13.58 13.77
N VAL A 118 5.76 -14.53 12.90
CA VAL A 118 6.51 -14.80 11.66
C VAL A 118 6.47 -13.58 10.74
N TYR A 119 5.29 -12.97 10.58
CA TYR A 119 5.09 -11.75 9.82
C TYR A 119 5.88 -10.59 10.43
N MET A 120 5.86 -10.40 11.75
CA MET A 120 6.69 -9.41 12.44
C MET A 120 8.18 -9.58 12.14
N ALA A 121 8.68 -10.83 12.14
CA ALA A 121 10.10 -11.12 11.94
C ALA A 121 10.54 -10.97 10.47
N ALA A 122 9.76 -11.49 9.53
CA ALA A 122 10.06 -11.40 8.10
C ALA A 122 9.76 -10.00 7.55
N GLY A 123 8.67 -9.38 8.03
CA GLY A 123 8.13 -8.07 7.67
C GLY A 123 9.10 -6.90 7.78
N ALA A 124 10.16 -7.10 8.55
CA ALA A 124 11.12 -6.08 8.93
C ALA A 124 12.15 -5.77 7.83
N PHE A 125 12.23 -6.62 6.79
CA PHE A 125 13.25 -6.52 5.75
C PHE A 125 12.64 -6.26 4.37
N ASP A 126 13.41 -5.62 3.49
CA ASP A 126 12.98 -5.21 2.15
C ASP A 126 12.60 -6.37 1.21
N PHE A 127 13.05 -7.59 1.50
CA PHE A 127 12.64 -8.80 0.78
C PHE A 127 11.30 -9.36 1.28
N PHE A 128 10.66 -8.72 2.25
CA PHE A 128 9.29 -8.98 2.69
C PHE A 128 8.69 -7.73 3.39
N PRO A 129 8.54 -6.55 2.74
CA PRO A 129 7.85 -5.37 3.28
C PRO A 129 6.52 -5.72 3.93
N GLY A 130 6.49 -5.54 5.24
CA GLY A 130 5.30 -5.52 6.06
C GLY A 130 5.33 -4.34 7.04
N ASP A 131 4.42 -4.36 8.00
CA ASP A 131 4.26 -3.27 8.97
C ASP A 131 5.55 -2.95 9.73
N THR A 132 6.34 -3.97 10.07
CA THR A 132 7.59 -3.79 10.82
C THR A 132 8.66 -3.09 10.00
N GLY A 133 8.74 -3.35 8.69
CA GLY A 133 9.59 -2.60 7.76
C GLY A 133 9.11 -1.16 7.59
N ALA A 134 7.80 -0.93 7.52
CA ALA A 134 7.23 0.41 7.52
C ALA A 134 7.55 1.17 8.83
N ILE A 135 7.50 0.50 9.99
CA ILE A 135 7.91 1.09 11.27
C ILE A 135 9.39 1.48 11.27
N VAL A 136 10.27 0.60 10.76
CA VAL A 136 11.71 0.88 10.62
C VAL A 136 11.93 2.13 9.76
N SER A 137 11.20 2.27 8.65
CA SER A 137 11.26 3.44 7.76
C SER A 137 10.76 4.72 8.45
N VAL A 138 9.62 4.67 9.14
CA VAL A 138 9.05 5.81 9.88
C VAL A 138 9.99 6.30 10.98
N LEU A 139 10.64 5.39 11.70
CA LEU A 139 11.57 5.71 12.78
C LEU A 139 13.00 6.02 12.28
N GLN A 140 13.29 5.75 11.00
CA GLN A 140 14.61 5.90 10.39
C GLN A 140 15.71 5.15 11.18
N ASP A 141 15.40 3.96 11.71
CA ASP A 141 16.30 3.16 12.54
C ASP A 141 16.48 1.74 11.97
N PRO A 142 17.34 1.55 10.95
CA PRO A 142 17.55 0.25 10.30
C PRO A 142 17.93 -0.90 11.26
N PRO A 143 18.76 -0.69 12.30
CA PRO A 143 19.02 -1.72 13.33
C PRO A 143 17.77 -2.33 13.99
N LEU A 144 16.66 -1.59 14.08
CA LEU A 144 15.41 -2.06 14.67
C LEU A 144 14.84 -3.29 13.94
N ALA A 145 15.13 -3.45 12.64
CA ALA A 145 14.71 -4.60 11.86
C ALA A 145 15.20 -5.94 12.48
N TYR A 146 16.43 -5.97 12.98
CA TYR A 146 16.98 -7.14 13.66
C TYR A 146 16.32 -7.38 15.02
N GLY A 147 15.86 -6.31 15.69
CA GLY A 147 15.06 -6.41 16.90
C GLY A 147 13.73 -7.11 16.65
N PHE A 148 13.00 -6.68 15.60
CA PHE A 148 11.77 -7.34 15.16
C PHE A 148 12.00 -8.81 14.77
N ALA A 149 13.08 -9.09 14.03
CA ALA A 149 13.46 -10.44 13.65
C ALA A 149 13.73 -11.34 14.88
N ALA A 150 14.51 -10.85 15.84
CA ALA A 150 14.88 -11.59 17.05
C ALA A 150 13.66 -11.86 17.93
N VAL A 151 12.86 -10.84 18.22
CA VAL A 151 11.66 -10.94 19.08
C VAL A 151 10.59 -11.80 18.41
N GLY A 152 10.29 -11.56 17.13
CA GLY A 152 9.32 -12.33 16.36
C GLY A 152 9.73 -13.80 16.25
N THR A 153 11.01 -14.09 15.99
CA THR A 153 11.52 -15.48 15.94
C THR A 153 11.41 -16.17 17.30
N LEU A 154 11.85 -15.50 18.37
CA LEU A 154 11.79 -16.04 19.73
C LEU A 154 10.35 -16.42 20.13
N TRP A 155 9.40 -15.50 19.92
CA TRP A 155 7.99 -15.75 20.25
C TRP A 155 7.34 -16.79 19.34
N THR A 156 7.69 -16.81 18.05
CA THR A 156 7.26 -17.86 17.11
C THR A 156 7.64 -19.23 17.65
N PHE A 157 8.90 -19.44 18.06
CA PHE A 157 9.36 -20.71 18.61
C PHE A 157 8.67 -21.04 19.94
N LEU A 158 8.63 -20.08 20.88
CA LEU A 158 8.06 -20.30 22.20
C LEU A 158 6.58 -20.67 22.13
N VAL A 159 5.78 -19.93 21.36
CA VAL A 159 4.34 -20.21 21.20
C VAL A 159 4.14 -21.52 20.45
N SER A 160 4.93 -21.82 19.41
CA SER A 160 4.82 -23.08 18.68
C SER A 160 5.08 -24.31 19.56
N VAL A 161 6.05 -24.21 20.48
CA VAL A 161 6.31 -25.26 21.47
C VAL A 161 5.14 -25.43 22.43
N LEU A 162 4.59 -24.33 22.95
CA LEU A 162 3.42 -24.36 23.85
C LEU A 162 2.17 -24.96 23.17
N LEU A 163 1.89 -24.55 21.93
CA LEU A 163 0.79 -25.10 21.14
C LEU A 163 1.01 -26.58 20.85
N SER A 164 2.25 -27.01 20.55
CA SER A 164 2.57 -28.42 20.33
C SER A 164 2.28 -29.28 21.57
N PHE A 165 2.59 -28.80 22.77
CA PHE A 165 2.22 -29.50 24.01
C PHE A 165 0.70 -29.62 24.16
N ASP A 166 -0.07 -28.58 23.83
CA ASP A 166 -1.53 -28.62 23.91
C ASP A 166 -2.15 -29.50 22.82
N VAL A 167 -1.55 -29.58 21.62
CA VAL A 167 -1.93 -30.57 20.59
C VAL A 167 -1.73 -31.98 21.12
N VAL A 168 -0.60 -32.30 21.75
CA VAL A 168 -0.38 -33.64 22.35
C VAL A 168 -1.40 -33.92 23.47
N ARG A 169 -1.73 -32.94 24.30
CA ARG A 169 -2.76 -33.07 25.34
C ARG A 169 -4.15 -33.33 24.76
N LEU A 170 -4.47 -32.81 23.58
CA LEU A 170 -5.72 -33.08 22.86
C LEU A 170 -5.96 -34.59 22.64
N PHE A 171 -4.88 -35.35 22.45
CA PHE A 171 -4.92 -36.80 22.18
C PHE A 171 -4.67 -37.68 23.41
N GLY A 172 -4.59 -37.09 24.61
CA GLY A 172 -4.46 -37.84 25.87
C GLY A 172 -3.18 -37.59 26.65
N GLY A 173 -2.31 -36.69 26.18
CA GLY A 173 -1.08 -36.31 26.87
C GLY A 173 0.15 -37.13 26.42
N PRO A 174 1.35 -36.68 26.80
CA PRO A 174 2.60 -37.27 26.33
C PRO A 174 2.76 -38.71 26.80
N SER A 175 3.50 -39.50 26.01
CA SER A 175 4.00 -40.84 26.37
C SER A 175 2.97 -41.97 26.31
N ARG A 176 1.78 -41.76 25.71
CA ARG A 176 0.78 -42.83 25.56
C ARG A 176 0.99 -43.62 24.27
N ASP A 177 1.35 -42.92 23.19
CA ASP A 177 1.70 -43.49 21.88
C ASP A 177 2.53 -42.47 21.09
N LEU A 178 3.85 -42.50 21.30
CA LEU A 178 4.78 -41.52 20.72
C LEU A 178 4.67 -41.46 19.18
N LYS A 179 4.44 -42.61 18.52
CA LYS A 179 4.31 -42.68 17.06
C LYS A 179 3.07 -41.91 16.61
N ARG A 180 1.94 -42.10 17.28
CA ARG A 180 0.70 -41.38 16.98
C ARG A 180 0.78 -39.91 17.35
N GLU A 181 1.39 -39.57 18.48
CA GLU A 181 1.60 -38.19 18.93
C GLU A 181 2.46 -37.40 17.91
N LEU A 182 3.58 -37.97 17.48
CA LEU A 182 4.43 -37.42 16.42
C LEU A 182 3.67 -37.25 15.11
N MET A 183 2.92 -38.27 14.68
CA MET A 183 2.14 -38.20 13.45
C MET A 183 1.09 -37.08 13.49
N MET A 184 0.36 -36.93 14.59
CA MET A 184 -0.64 -35.86 14.73
C MET A 184 0.01 -34.48 14.79
N LEU A 185 1.16 -34.34 15.44
CA LEU A 185 1.94 -33.10 15.44
C LEU A 185 2.43 -32.74 14.03
N ILE A 186 2.96 -33.70 13.29
CA ILE A 186 3.38 -33.50 11.90
C ILE A 186 2.19 -33.06 11.06
N LEU A 187 1.03 -33.72 11.19
CA LEU A 187 -0.17 -33.32 10.46
C LEU A 187 -0.68 -31.93 10.86
N PHE A 188 -0.57 -31.55 12.13
CA PHE A 188 -0.97 -30.22 12.59
C PHE A 188 -0.10 -29.11 11.99
N TRP A 189 1.21 -29.32 11.89
CA TRP A 189 2.15 -28.30 11.41
C TRP A 189 2.39 -28.33 9.89
N LEU A 190 2.50 -29.52 9.30
CA LEU A 190 2.88 -29.71 7.89
C LEU A 190 1.72 -29.48 6.92
N VAL A 191 0.49 -29.88 7.29
CA VAL A 191 -0.69 -29.71 6.43
C VAL A 191 -1.00 -28.24 6.12
N PRO A 192 -0.99 -27.31 7.09
CA PRO A 192 -1.23 -25.90 6.79
C PRO A 192 -0.01 -25.14 6.27
N ALA A 193 1.22 -25.66 6.45
CA ALA A 193 2.44 -24.95 6.07
C ALA A 193 2.42 -24.43 4.61
N PRO A 194 2.01 -25.22 3.60
CA PRO A 194 1.91 -24.70 2.24
C PRO A 194 0.93 -23.53 2.09
N LEU A 195 -0.21 -23.55 2.79
CA LEU A 195 -1.19 -22.45 2.78
C LEU A 195 -0.66 -21.19 3.45
N ALA A 196 0.26 -21.34 4.41
CA ALA A 196 0.90 -20.24 5.09
C ALA A 196 1.92 -19.50 4.21
N PHE A 197 2.59 -20.21 3.30
CA PHE A 197 3.64 -19.65 2.44
C PHE A 197 3.14 -19.22 1.05
N LEU A 198 2.03 -19.79 0.56
CA LEU A 198 1.36 -19.42 -0.69
C LEU A 198 1.15 -17.91 -0.88
N PRO A 199 0.75 -17.14 0.15
CA PRO A 199 0.59 -15.69 0.02
C PRO A 199 1.91 -14.93 -0.13
N GLY A 200 2.96 -15.38 0.57
CA GLY A 200 4.30 -14.83 0.41
C GLY A 200 4.84 -15.05 -1.00
N PHE A 201 4.58 -16.22 -1.59
CA PHE A 201 4.94 -16.47 -2.99
C PHE A 201 4.13 -15.66 -4.01
N SER A 202 2.89 -15.29 -3.67
CA SER A 202 2.03 -14.44 -4.49
C SER A 202 2.42 -12.96 -4.42
N ALA A 203 2.79 -12.45 -3.24
CA ALA A 203 3.23 -11.06 -3.07
C ALA A 203 4.56 -10.77 -3.79
N TYR A 204 5.38 -11.81 -4.00
CA TYR A 204 6.72 -11.68 -4.58
C TYR A 204 6.81 -11.85 -6.09
N ASN A 205 5.69 -12.00 -6.81
CA ASN A 205 5.68 -12.34 -8.23
C ASN A 205 6.51 -13.59 -8.60
N THR A 206 6.94 -14.38 -7.61
CA THR A 206 7.73 -15.62 -7.79
C THR A 206 6.96 -16.71 -8.54
N LEU A 207 5.62 -16.62 -8.57
CA LEU A 207 4.73 -17.49 -9.36
C LEU A 207 4.17 -16.79 -10.61
N GLY A 208 4.58 -15.55 -10.88
CA GLY A 208 4.02 -14.65 -11.89
C GLY A 208 2.59 -14.19 -11.56
N PRO A 209 2.07 -13.16 -12.25
CA PRO A 209 0.71 -12.62 -12.05
C PRO A 209 -0.39 -13.58 -12.54
N SER A 210 -0.06 -14.83 -12.87
CA SER A 210 -1.00 -15.79 -13.46
C SER A 210 -1.83 -16.48 -12.39
N PRO A 211 -3.16 -16.24 -12.33
CA PRO A 211 -4.04 -16.95 -11.41
C PRO A 211 -4.00 -18.47 -11.61
N ILE A 212 -3.65 -18.93 -12.82
CA ILE A 212 -3.54 -20.36 -13.17
C ILE A 212 -2.35 -21.01 -12.46
N VAL A 213 -1.21 -20.34 -12.37
CA VAL A 213 -0.02 -20.86 -11.66
C VAL A 213 -0.29 -20.88 -10.16
N TYR A 214 -0.96 -19.85 -9.63
CA TYR A 214 -1.39 -19.82 -8.23
C TYR A 214 -2.33 -21.00 -7.90
N VAL A 215 -3.40 -21.19 -8.69
CA VAL A 215 -4.34 -22.31 -8.52
C VAL A 215 -3.66 -23.67 -8.77
N GLY A 216 -2.72 -23.75 -9.70
CA GLY A 216 -1.96 -24.96 -10.01
C GLY A 216 -1.03 -25.38 -8.87
N THR A 217 -0.26 -24.45 -8.30
CA THR A 217 0.58 -24.69 -7.12
C THR A 217 -0.26 -25.06 -5.91
N PHE A 218 -1.39 -24.38 -5.71
CA PHE A 218 -2.35 -24.71 -4.67
C PHE A 218 -2.89 -26.15 -4.82
N ALA A 219 -3.31 -26.53 -6.04
CA ALA A 219 -3.79 -27.88 -6.32
C ALA A 219 -2.70 -28.95 -6.16
N LEU A 220 -1.46 -28.66 -6.56
CA LEU A 220 -0.31 -29.56 -6.40
C LEU A 220 -0.03 -29.83 -4.92
N VAL A 221 0.02 -28.77 -4.12
CA VAL A 221 0.17 -28.82 -2.66
C VAL A 221 -0.94 -29.66 -2.03
N LEU A 222 -2.20 -29.39 -2.37
CA LEU A 222 -3.33 -30.15 -1.86
C LEU A 222 -3.26 -31.62 -2.27
N THR A 223 -2.79 -31.90 -3.49
CA THR A 223 -2.59 -33.26 -4.00
C THR A 223 -1.47 -33.98 -3.25
N ALA A 224 -0.36 -33.31 -2.96
CA ALA A 224 0.75 -33.86 -2.19
C ALA A 224 0.33 -34.15 -0.74
N VAL A 225 -0.41 -33.23 -0.11
CA VAL A 225 -1.01 -33.44 1.22
C VAL A 225 -2.00 -34.60 1.18
N ALA A 226 -2.91 -34.65 0.20
CA ALA A 226 -3.86 -35.75 0.05
C ALA A 226 -3.15 -37.10 -0.16
N ALA A 227 -2.08 -37.15 -0.96
CA ALA A 227 -1.25 -38.33 -1.16
C ALA A 227 -0.54 -38.76 0.14
N LEU A 228 -0.02 -37.80 0.92
CA LEU A 228 0.54 -38.06 2.25
C LEU A 228 -0.52 -38.63 3.20
N LEU A 229 -1.75 -38.10 3.17
CA LEU A 229 -2.85 -38.58 4.00
C LEU A 229 -3.26 -40.01 3.62
N VAL A 230 -3.37 -40.32 2.32
CA VAL A 230 -3.64 -41.68 1.83
C VAL A 230 -2.51 -42.62 2.25
N TYR A 231 -1.26 -42.21 2.12
CA TYR A 231 -0.10 -43.00 2.58
C TYR A 231 -0.15 -43.26 4.09
N THR A 232 -0.53 -42.27 4.91
CA THR A 232 -0.65 -42.47 6.36
C THR A 232 -1.79 -43.40 6.76
N ASP A 233 -2.87 -43.47 5.98
CA ASP A 233 -3.99 -44.39 6.23
C ASP A 233 -3.64 -45.84 5.88
N LEU A 234 -2.65 -46.03 4.99
CA LEU A 234 -2.10 -47.35 4.63
C LEU A 234 -1.09 -47.89 5.66
N LEU A 235 -0.66 -47.07 6.63
CA LEU A 235 0.25 -47.53 7.70
C LEU A 235 -0.51 -48.38 8.74
N PRO A 236 0.11 -49.44 9.28
CA PRO A 236 -0.52 -50.30 10.29
C PRO A 236 -0.99 -49.48 11.50
N SER A 237 -2.29 -49.56 11.79
CA SER A 237 -2.92 -48.82 12.89
C SER A 237 -2.39 -49.30 14.25
N ALA A 238 -1.84 -48.38 15.05
CA ALA A 238 -1.67 -48.60 16.47
C ALA A 238 -3.05 -48.75 17.13
N ARG A 239 -3.18 -49.69 18.07
CA ARG A 239 -4.46 -50.06 18.72
C ARG A 239 -5.19 -48.82 19.24
N VAL A 240 -6.36 -48.52 18.68
CA VAL A 240 -7.22 -47.42 19.13
C VAL A 240 -7.83 -47.80 20.48
N LEU A 241 -7.27 -47.28 21.57
CA LEU A 241 -7.64 -47.67 22.93
C LEU A 241 -8.92 -47.02 23.47
N VAL A 242 -9.53 -46.03 22.81
CA VAL A 242 -10.78 -45.40 23.30
C VAL A 242 -11.68 -44.91 22.15
N THR A 243 -12.85 -45.53 21.98
CA THR A 243 -13.94 -45.09 21.10
C THR A 243 -14.74 -43.97 21.77
N ALA A 244 -14.41 -42.71 21.49
CA ALA A 244 -15.31 -41.59 21.75
C ALA A 244 -16.32 -41.46 20.59
N PRO A 245 -17.52 -40.88 20.82
CA PRO A 245 -18.47 -40.64 19.74
C PRO A 245 -17.85 -39.69 18.70
N GLY A 246 -17.65 -40.20 17.48
CA GLY A 246 -17.11 -39.40 16.37
C GLY A 246 -18.03 -38.24 16.00
N VAL A 247 -17.47 -37.23 15.33
CA VAL A 247 -18.20 -36.08 14.79
C VAL A 247 -19.01 -36.51 13.57
N SER A 248 -20.25 -36.04 13.40
CA SER A 248 -21.02 -36.44 12.22
C SER A 248 -20.35 -35.90 10.95
N TRP A 249 -20.26 -36.72 9.89
CA TRP A 249 -19.71 -36.27 8.59
C TRP A 249 -20.47 -35.06 8.04
N ARG A 250 -21.77 -34.97 8.38
CA ARG A 250 -22.64 -33.84 8.02
C ARG A 250 -22.18 -32.53 8.67
N SER A 251 -21.58 -32.56 9.86
CA SER A 251 -21.05 -31.37 10.52
C SER A 251 -19.76 -30.89 9.85
N ILE A 252 -18.92 -31.82 9.39
CA ILE A 252 -17.70 -31.51 8.63
C ILE A 252 -18.07 -30.98 7.25
N ALA A 253 -19.01 -31.61 6.55
CA ALA A 253 -19.52 -31.15 5.27
C ALA A 253 -20.22 -29.78 5.40
N ALA A 254 -21.03 -29.57 6.45
CA ALA A 254 -21.67 -28.27 6.70
C ALA A 254 -20.66 -27.15 7.02
N ALA A 255 -19.49 -27.46 7.59
CA ALA A 255 -18.41 -26.49 7.75
C ALA A 255 -17.61 -26.27 6.45
N ALA A 256 -17.51 -27.30 5.59
CA ALA A 256 -16.83 -27.23 4.30
C ALA A 256 -17.64 -26.53 3.19
N ILE A 257 -18.98 -26.59 3.24
CA ILE A 257 -19.86 -25.96 2.24
C ILE A 257 -19.68 -24.43 2.19
N PRO A 258 -19.67 -23.69 3.31
CA PRO A 258 -19.35 -22.27 3.30
C PRO A 258 -17.97 -22.00 2.69
N LEU A 259 -16.95 -22.80 3.00
CA LEU A 259 -15.61 -22.67 2.42
C LEU A 259 -15.60 -22.92 0.89
N LEU A 260 -16.38 -23.89 0.40
CA LEU A 260 -16.55 -24.17 -1.02
C LEU A 260 -17.32 -23.09 -1.78
N ILE A 261 -18.09 -22.25 -1.10
CA ILE A 261 -18.82 -21.11 -1.68
C ILE A 261 -18.02 -19.81 -1.53
N ILE A 262 -17.42 -19.59 -0.36
CA ILE A 262 -16.62 -18.40 -0.04
C ILE A 262 -15.39 -18.34 -0.93
N VAL A 263 -14.69 -19.45 -1.19
CA VAL A 263 -13.47 -19.44 -2.01
C VAL A 263 -13.74 -19.02 -3.46
N PRO A 264 -14.75 -19.55 -4.18
CA PRO A 264 -15.11 -19.06 -5.52
C PRO A 264 -15.66 -17.63 -5.53
N VAL A 265 -16.54 -17.28 -4.59
CA VAL A 265 -17.08 -15.91 -4.48
C VAL A 265 -15.96 -14.91 -4.21
N TRP A 266 -14.95 -15.29 -3.42
CA TRP A 266 -13.78 -14.49 -3.14
C TRP A 266 -12.84 -14.38 -4.36
N ALA A 267 -12.47 -15.52 -4.97
CA ALA A 267 -11.58 -15.54 -6.14
C ALA A 267 -12.17 -14.77 -7.34
N VAL A 268 -13.49 -14.83 -7.53
CA VAL A 268 -14.19 -14.16 -8.64
C VAL A 268 -14.61 -12.72 -8.28
N GLY A 269 -15.05 -12.48 -7.04
CA GLY A 269 -15.65 -11.21 -6.63
C GLY A 269 -14.68 -10.19 -6.04
N PHE A 270 -13.59 -10.63 -5.40
CA PHE A 270 -12.64 -9.75 -4.73
C PHE A 270 -11.23 -9.81 -5.33
N GLY A 271 -10.94 -10.79 -6.19
CA GLY A 271 -9.60 -11.02 -6.74
C GLY A 271 -8.69 -11.78 -5.77
N VAL A 272 -7.75 -12.53 -6.33
CA VAL A 272 -6.91 -13.49 -5.58
C VAL A 272 -5.66 -12.82 -5.01
N THR A 273 -5.23 -11.73 -5.63
CA THR A 273 -3.98 -11.01 -5.35
C THR A 273 -4.25 -9.52 -5.15
N GLN A 274 -3.27 -8.78 -4.62
CA GLN A 274 -3.30 -7.32 -4.53
C GLN A 274 -3.52 -6.67 -5.91
N ASP A 275 -2.80 -7.12 -6.94
CA ASP A 275 -2.92 -6.60 -8.31
C ASP A 275 -4.32 -6.83 -8.92
N THR A 276 -5.02 -7.87 -8.48
CA THR A 276 -6.40 -8.18 -8.91
C THR A 276 -7.46 -7.71 -7.92
N ALA A 277 -7.06 -6.97 -6.88
CA ALA A 277 -7.93 -6.62 -5.77
C ALA A 277 -9.13 -5.78 -6.22
N THR A 278 -10.29 -6.44 -6.24
CA THR A 278 -11.61 -5.82 -6.39
C THR A 278 -12.13 -5.46 -5.00
N GLY A 279 -11.33 -4.69 -4.26
CA GLY A 279 -11.63 -4.30 -2.88
C GLY A 279 -12.80 -3.32 -2.77
N VAL A 280 -13.06 -2.89 -1.54
CA VAL A 280 -14.19 -2.03 -1.19
C VAL A 280 -13.68 -0.66 -0.78
N LEU A 281 -14.28 0.39 -1.36
CA LEU A 281 -14.18 1.73 -0.80
C LEU A 281 -15.09 1.79 0.43
N LEU A 282 -14.51 2.05 1.59
CA LEU A 282 -15.24 2.16 2.85
C LEU A 282 -15.94 3.52 2.95
N GLU A 283 -15.27 4.55 2.44
CA GLU A 283 -15.78 5.91 2.32
C GLU A 283 -15.07 6.63 1.17
N THR A 284 -15.52 7.85 0.87
CA THR A 284 -14.81 8.70 -0.08
C THR A 284 -13.46 9.11 0.52
N PRO A 285 -12.32 8.84 -0.14
CA PRO A 285 -11.01 9.21 0.38
C PRO A 285 -10.91 10.70 0.73
N PRO A 286 -10.33 11.06 1.89
CA PRO A 286 -10.06 12.46 2.24
C PRO A 286 -9.24 13.16 1.16
N VAL A 287 -9.52 14.42 0.87
CA VAL A 287 -8.77 15.16 -0.18
C VAL A 287 -7.28 15.22 0.15
N GLN A 288 -6.92 15.30 1.43
CA GLN A 288 -5.54 15.33 1.92
C GLN A 288 -4.77 14.04 1.66
N ALA A 289 -5.46 12.94 1.36
CA ALA A 289 -4.79 11.70 0.96
C ALA A 289 -4.33 11.75 -0.52
N GLU A 290 -4.79 12.72 -1.34
CA GLU A 290 -4.43 12.84 -2.76
C GLU A 290 -2.91 12.82 -2.98
N GLN A 291 -2.13 13.44 -2.08
CA GLN A 291 -0.67 13.45 -2.15
C GLN A 291 -0.04 12.05 -2.25
N ALA A 292 -0.64 11.03 -1.62
CA ALA A 292 -0.15 9.64 -1.72
C ALA A 292 -0.47 8.98 -3.07
N TRP A 293 -1.39 9.57 -3.84
CA TRP A 293 -1.96 9.04 -5.07
C TRP A 293 -1.58 9.83 -6.33
N VAL A 294 -0.78 10.90 -6.20
CA VAL A 294 -0.32 11.66 -7.38
C VAL A 294 0.85 10.98 -8.09
N GLY A 295 1.65 10.14 -7.40
CA GLY A 295 2.84 9.53 -7.99
C GLY A 295 3.92 10.57 -8.33
N GLU A 296 4.60 10.44 -9.47
CA GLU A 296 5.40 11.54 -10.02
C GLU A 296 4.45 12.67 -10.46
N LEU A 297 4.84 13.92 -10.20
CA LEU A 297 4.03 15.07 -10.56
C LEU A 297 4.55 15.66 -11.88
N ALA A 298 3.68 15.69 -12.89
CA ALA A 298 3.90 16.48 -14.09
C ALA A 298 3.71 17.96 -13.76
N VAL A 299 4.69 18.81 -14.09
CA VAL A 299 4.70 20.23 -13.68
C VAL A 299 4.94 21.15 -14.87
N ASN A 300 3.95 21.98 -15.17
CA ASN A 300 4.06 23.06 -16.14
C ASN A 300 3.96 24.43 -15.47
N LEU A 301 4.76 25.38 -15.96
CA LEU A 301 4.66 26.80 -15.57
C LEU A 301 4.32 27.63 -16.81
N GLU A 302 3.30 28.48 -16.70
CA GLU A 302 3.10 29.59 -17.63
C GLU A 302 3.29 30.92 -16.91
N VAL A 303 4.10 31.78 -17.52
CA VAL A 303 4.40 33.13 -17.06
C VAL A 303 3.80 34.10 -18.05
N VAL A 304 2.84 34.91 -17.59
CA VAL A 304 2.20 35.94 -18.41
C VAL A 304 2.72 37.30 -17.97
N VAL A 305 3.36 38.03 -18.88
CA VAL A 305 3.82 39.39 -18.65
C VAL A 305 2.78 40.39 -19.15
N HIS A 306 2.27 41.20 -18.24
CA HIS A 306 1.25 42.21 -18.49
C HIS A 306 1.85 43.53 -18.99
N PRO A 307 1.06 44.44 -19.59
CA PRO A 307 1.56 45.70 -20.17
C PRO A 307 2.25 46.63 -19.17
N ASP A 308 1.84 46.56 -17.89
CA ASP A 308 2.44 47.30 -16.77
C ASP A 308 3.72 46.63 -16.22
N LEU A 309 4.17 45.55 -16.87
CA LEU A 309 5.27 44.68 -16.49
C LEU A 309 5.04 43.91 -15.19
N ASN A 310 3.78 43.81 -14.73
CA ASN A 310 3.41 42.78 -13.75
C ASN A 310 3.44 41.40 -14.38
N VAL A 311 3.53 40.37 -13.53
CA VAL A 311 3.58 38.98 -13.97
C VAL A 311 2.53 38.16 -13.24
N SER A 312 1.71 37.42 -13.99
CA SER A 312 0.89 36.33 -13.46
C SER A 312 1.59 35.00 -13.73
N LEU A 313 1.56 34.09 -12.76
CA LEU A 313 2.09 32.73 -12.90
C LEU A 313 0.94 31.74 -12.83
N TYR A 314 0.94 30.77 -13.73
CA TYR A 314 -0.01 29.66 -13.74
C TYR A 314 0.78 28.36 -13.64
N TRP A 315 0.80 27.81 -12.44
CA TRP A 315 1.31 26.47 -12.21
C TRP A 315 0.22 25.46 -12.57
N ARG A 316 0.58 24.45 -13.35
CA ARG A 316 -0.31 23.35 -13.70
C ARG A 316 0.31 22.03 -13.31
N TYR A 317 -0.45 21.26 -12.55
CA TYR A 317 -0.01 20.00 -12.00
C TYR A 317 -0.92 18.87 -12.44
N HIS A 318 -0.32 17.69 -12.67
CA HIS A 318 -1.07 16.45 -12.87
C HIS A 318 -0.28 15.28 -12.29
N GLY A 319 -0.93 14.45 -11.49
CA GLY A 319 -0.31 13.24 -10.95
C GLY A 319 -0.25 12.14 -12.02
N THR A 320 0.90 11.51 -12.22
CA THR A 320 1.07 10.43 -13.20
C THR A 320 1.03 9.03 -12.58
N PHE A 321 0.47 8.89 -11.38
CA PHE A 321 0.28 7.60 -10.73
C PHE A 321 -0.51 6.64 -11.63
N THR A 322 0.01 5.42 -11.79
CA THR A 322 -0.65 4.37 -12.57
C THR A 322 -1.22 3.31 -11.60
N PRO A 323 -2.55 3.19 -11.48
CA PRO A 323 -3.15 2.18 -10.63
C PRO A 323 -2.75 0.76 -11.07
N THR A 324 -2.38 -0.06 -10.10
CA THR A 324 -2.05 -1.48 -10.30
C THR A 324 -3.24 -2.40 -10.07
N SER A 325 -4.27 -1.92 -9.36
CA SER A 325 -5.48 -2.69 -9.04
C SER A 325 -6.78 -1.91 -9.28
N PRO A 326 -7.92 -2.62 -9.42
CA PRO A 326 -9.24 -1.98 -9.51
C PRO A 326 -9.58 -1.09 -8.31
N LEU A 327 -9.15 -1.45 -7.09
CA LEU A 327 -9.35 -0.63 -5.90
C LEU A 327 -8.58 0.69 -6.00
N GLU A 328 -7.31 0.65 -6.39
CA GLU A 328 -6.49 1.86 -6.59
C GLU A 328 -7.08 2.75 -7.69
N ALA A 329 -7.56 2.16 -8.79
CA ALA A 329 -8.19 2.91 -9.88
C ALA A 329 -9.45 3.66 -9.42
N ARG A 330 -10.22 3.06 -8.50
CA ARG A 330 -11.38 3.73 -7.89
C ARG A 330 -10.96 4.85 -6.94
N ILE A 331 -9.90 4.66 -6.17
CA ILE A 331 -9.37 5.68 -5.25
C ILE A 331 -8.86 6.88 -6.05
N THR A 332 -8.02 6.67 -7.07
CA THR A 332 -7.45 7.74 -7.89
C THR A 332 -8.52 8.47 -8.69
N ALA A 333 -9.49 7.75 -9.26
CA ALA A 333 -10.63 8.36 -9.94
C ALA A 333 -11.47 9.25 -9.02
N SER A 334 -11.47 9.01 -7.70
CA SER A 334 -12.21 9.84 -6.74
C SER A 334 -11.65 11.25 -6.56
N TYR A 335 -10.43 11.52 -7.03
CA TYR A 335 -9.78 12.84 -7.05
C TYR A 335 -9.89 13.56 -8.40
N ARG A 336 -10.64 13.02 -9.37
CA ARG A 336 -10.80 13.69 -10.67
C ARG A 336 -11.37 15.09 -10.52
N ASP A 337 -12.40 15.22 -9.69
CA ASP A 337 -13.16 16.46 -9.49
C ASP A 337 -12.95 17.08 -8.09
N ARG A 338 -11.93 16.59 -7.34
CA ARG A 338 -11.61 17.06 -5.99
C ARG A 338 -10.10 17.18 -5.86
N MET A 339 -9.64 18.25 -5.23
CA MET A 339 -8.22 18.59 -5.14
C MET A 339 -7.84 18.98 -3.73
N ASP A 340 -6.68 18.53 -3.26
CA ASP A 340 -6.01 19.08 -2.08
C ASP A 340 -5.40 20.45 -2.41
N ARG A 341 -6.22 21.49 -2.26
CA ARG A 341 -5.82 22.88 -2.52
C ARG A 341 -4.61 23.30 -1.68
N ASP A 342 -4.53 22.86 -0.43
CA ASP A 342 -3.44 23.26 0.46
C ASP A 342 -2.11 22.66 0.01
N PHE A 343 -2.11 21.39 -0.40
CA PHE A 343 -0.95 20.74 -1.00
C PHE A 343 -0.42 21.49 -2.24
N TYR A 344 -1.28 21.75 -3.23
CA TYR A 344 -0.85 22.41 -4.47
C TYR A 344 -0.48 23.88 -4.26
N ASN A 345 -1.19 24.60 -3.39
CA ASN A 345 -0.86 25.99 -3.04
C ASN A 345 0.50 26.08 -2.36
N LEU A 346 0.76 25.19 -1.39
CA LEU A 346 2.04 25.13 -0.71
C LEU A 346 3.16 24.80 -1.69
N LEU A 347 2.96 23.82 -2.58
CA LEU A 347 3.93 23.45 -3.60
C LEU A 347 4.26 24.63 -4.53
N ALA A 348 3.25 25.37 -5.01
CA ALA A 348 3.46 26.54 -5.85
C ALA A 348 4.21 27.67 -5.11
N LEU A 349 3.83 27.96 -3.86
CA LEU A 349 4.46 29.01 -3.05
C LEU A 349 5.89 28.68 -2.62
N THR A 350 6.22 27.41 -2.37
CA THR A 350 7.58 27.02 -1.99
C THR A 350 8.52 26.98 -3.19
N THR A 351 8.02 26.61 -4.38
CA THR A 351 8.83 26.49 -5.60
C THR A 351 9.02 27.81 -6.35
N VAL A 352 8.05 28.74 -6.27
CA VAL A 352 8.11 30.01 -7.00
C VAL A 352 9.30 30.89 -6.60
N GLY A 353 9.73 30.82 -5.33
CA GLY A 353 10.89 31.57 -4.83
C GLY A 353 12.16 31.24 -5.63
N ASN A 354 12.38 29.95 -5.89
CA ASN A 354 13.50 29.47 -6.68
C ASN A 354 13.31 29.75 -8.17
N ALA A 355 12.08 29.58 -8.68
CA ALA A 355 11.80 29.80 -10.09
C ALA A 355 11.96 31.26 -10.52
N MET A 356 11.55 32.22 -9.67
CA MET A 356 11.51 33.65 -9.99
C MET A 356 12.55 34.47 -9.21
N ASN A 357 13.39 33.86 -8.38
CA ASN A 357 14.32 34.59 -7.50
C ASN A 357 13.62 35.71 -6.67
N GLU A 358 12.36 35.49 -6.29
CA GLU A 358 11.50 36.40 -5.54
C GLU A 358 10.47 35.57 -4.78
N SER A 359 10.35 35.78 -3.48
CA SER A 359 9.49 34.96 -2.60
C SER A 359 8.13 35.59 -2.30
N ASN A 360 7.94 36.87 -2.62
CA ASN A 360 6.75 37.63 -2.26
C ASN A 360 5.60 37.45 -3.27
N TRP A 361 4.97 36.27 -3.24
CA TRP A 361 3.83 35.88 -4.07
C TRP A 361 2.59 35.58 -3.24
N ARG A 362 1.41 35.67 -3.87
CA ARG A 362 0.14 35.26 -3.27
C ARG A 362 -0.64 34.37 -4.22
N VAL A 363 -1.39 33.41 -3.66
CA VAL A 363 -2.35 32.62 -4.43
C VAL A 363 -3.53 33.53 -4.78
N VAL A 364 -3.81 33.64 -6.07
CA VAL A 364 -4.97 34.36 -6.62
C VAL A 364 -6.13 33.40 -6.83
N GLU A 365 -5.84 32.19 -7.31
CA GLU A 365 -6.82 31.17 -7.66
C GLU A 365 -6.18 29.78 -7.55
N SER A 366 -6.99 28.78 -7.20
CA SER A 366 -6.57 27.38 -7.06
C SER A 366 -7.77 26.47 -7.33
N ASP A 367 -7.81 25.85 -8.50
CA ASP A 367 -8.93 24.99 -8.91
C ASP A 367 -8.55 23.95 -9.98
N ILE A 368 -9.48 23.05 -10.30
CA ILE A 368 -9.32 22.06 -11.37
C ILE A 368 -9.87 22.64 -12.67
N HIS A 369 -9.03 22.75 -13.70
CA HIS A 369 -9.43 23.26 -15.01
C HIS A 369 -9.52 22.08 -16.01
N PRO A 370 -10.73 21.55 -16.29
CA PRO A 370 -10.90 20.34 -17.11
C PRO A 370 -10.47 20.50 -18.58
N ASN A 371 -10.49 21.74 -19.07
CA ASN A 371 -10.08 22.06 -20.44
C ASN A 371 -8.58 22.37 -20.57
N GLU A 372 -7.86 22.47 -19.45
CA GLU A 372 -6.43 22.73 -19.46
C GLU A 372 -5.64 21.42 -19.36
N THR A 373 -4.54 21.36 -20.12
CA THR A 373 -3.69 20.18 -20.20
C THR A 373 -2.33 20.43 -19.55
N VAL A 374 -1.79 19.40 -18.93
CA VAL A 374 -0.41 19.33 -18.45
C VAL A 374 0.38 18.49 -19.42
N TRP A 375 1.56 18.94 -19.79
CA TRP A 375 2.44 18.24 -20.72
C TRP A 375 3.56 17.59 -19.90
N ALA A 376 3.86 16.32 -20.14
CA ALA A 376 5.02 15.67 -19.55
C ALA A 376 5.51 14.53 -20.43
N ARG A 377 6.84 14.45 -20.62
CA ARG A 377 7.54 13.36 -21.33
C ARG A 377 6.91 12.98 -22.69
N GLY A 378 6.45 13.97 -23.45
CA GLY A 378 5.85 13.77 -24.78
C GLY A 378 4.36 13.40 -24.79
N ALA A 379 3.71 13.33 -23.62
CA ALA A 379 2.27 13.14 -23.49
C ALA A 379 1.59 14.40 -22.95
N SER A 380 0.28 14.53 -23.22
CA SER A 380 -0.56 15.58 -22.63
C SER A 380 -1.66 14.94 -21.79
N TYR A 381 -1.81 15.42 -20.56
CA TYR A 381 -2.74 14.95 -19.55
C TYR A 381 -3.84 16.00 -19.36
N PRO A 382 -5.14 15.63 -19.44
CA PRO A 382 -6.24 16.55 -19.18
C PRO A 382 -6.42 16.81 -17.67
N ASP A 383 -7.40 17.65 -17.32
CA ASP A 383 -7.80 17.93 -15.93
C ASP A 383 -6.65 18.49 -15.08
N ALA A 384 -6.03 19.56 -15.58
CA ALA A 384 -4.95 20.23 -14.86
C ALA A 384 -5.42 20.78 -13.49
N ARG A 385 -4.62 20.54 -12.45
CA ARG A 385 -4.74 21.24 -11.17
C ARG A 385 -3.99 22.56 -11.31
N VAL A 386 -4.70 23.66 -11.31
CA VAL A 386 -4.14 24.98 -11.63
C VAL A 386 -4.02 25.80 -10.36
N VAL A 387 -2.82 26.34 -10.11
CA VAL A 387 -2.57 27.34 -9.07
C VAL A 387 -2.07 28.61 -9.75
N ARG A 388 -2.87 29.67 -9.66
CA ARG A 388 -2.51 30.98 -10.16
C ARG A 388 -1.87 31.79 -9.04
N LEU A 389 -0.64 32.24 -9.26
CA LEU A 389 0.03 33.20 -8.39
C LEU A 389 0.04 34.58 -9.02
N GLY A 390 -0.10 35.59 -8.16
CA GLY A 390 0.11 36.99 -8.50
C GLY A 390 1.12 37.63 -7.55
N PRO A 391 1.71 38.77 -7.94
CA PRO A 391 2.63 39.49 -7.09
C PRO A 391 1.89 39.96 -5.84
N SER A 392 2.54 39.85 -4.68
CA SER A 392 2.07 40.51 -3.47
C SER A 392 2.43 42.01 -3.51
N ALA A 393 1.85 42.80 -2.60
CA ALA A 393 2.20 44.22 -2.47
C ALA A 393 3.67 44.47 -2.06
N PHE A 394 4.37 43.44 -1.56
CA PHE A 394 5.77 43.50 -1.14
C PHE A 394 6.73 42.95 -2.19
N ASN A 395 6.23 42.50 -3.34
CA ASN A 395 7.04 42.01 -4.44
C ASN A 395 7.94 43.13 -4.99
N ARG A 396 9.23 42.85 -5.11
CA ARG A 396 10.22 43.85 -5.55
C ARG A 396 10.60 43.68 -7.02
N PHE A 397 9.89 42.83 -7.76
CA PHE A 397 10.15 42.51 -9.17
C PHE A 397 11.60 42.05 -9.43
N GLY A 398 12.20 41.31 -8.48
CA GLY A 398 13.59 40.83 -8.58
C GLY A 398 13.89 39.91 -9.79
N PHE A 399 12.84 39.38 -10.44
CA PHE A 399 12.90 38.58 -11.67
C PHE A 399 12.96 39.41 -12.96
N LEU A 400 12.69 40.71 -12.89
CA LEU A 400 12.69 41.61 -14.05
C LEU A 400 13.88 42.58 -13.98
N VAL A 401 14.80 42.43 -14.93
CA VAL A 401 15.94 43.35 -15.08
C VAL A 401 15.65 44.34 -16.21
N ARG A 402 15.64 45.63 -15.89
CA ARG A 402 15.46 46.69 -16.90
C ARG A 402 16.81 47.23 -17.38
N THR A 403 16.97 47.29 -18.71
CA THR A 403 18.14 47.88 -19.37
C THR A 403 17.65 48.80 -20.50
N GLY A 404 17.66 50.11 -20.27
CA GLY A 404 17.01 51.06 -21.17
C GLY A 404 15.50 50.83 -21.21
N ASN A 405 14.93 50.69 -22.42
CA ASN A 405 13.50 50.40 -22.62
C ASN A 405 13.17 48.90 -22.57
N ASN A 406 14.18 48.04 -22.48
CA ASN A 406 13.99 46.59 -22.45
C ASN A 406 13.81 46.08 -21.02
N ALA A 407 12.89 45.14 -20.82
CA ALA A 407 12.70 44.40 -19.59
C ALA A 407 13.00 42.91 -19.84
N THR A 408 13.97 42.35 -19.12
CA THR A 408 14.31 40.92 -19.22
C THR A 408 13.71 40.17 -18.05
N LEU A 409 12.82 39.23 -18.34
CA LEU A 409 12.31 38.23 -17.40
C LEU A 409 13.28 37.05 -17.39
N THR A 410 13.68 36.59 -16.21
CA THR A 410 14.45 35.34 -16.02
C THR A 410 13.67 34.37 -15.15
N VAL A 411 13.61 33.11 -15.57
CA VAL A 411 12.97 32.00 -14.86
C VAL A 411 13.99 30.87 -14.73
N HIS A 412 14.09 30.29 -13.54
CA HIS A 412 14.93 29.14 -13.25
C HIS A 412 14.07 27.87 -13.11
N ASP A 413 14.61 26.70 -13.45
CA ASP A 413 13.97 25.44 -13.08
C ASP A 413 14.18 25.22 -11.56
N PRO A 414 13.12 25.35 -10.73
CA PRO A 414 13.27 25.30 -9.28
C PRO A 414 13.72 23.94 -8.77
N PHE A 415 13.57 22.88 -9.56
CA PHE A 415 13.92 21.50 -9.17
C PHE A 415 15.39 21.16 -9.43
N LYS A 416 16.11 21.99 -10.20
CA LYS A 416 17.54 21.81 -10.49
C LYS A 416 18.47 22.39 -9.41
N PHE A 417 18.02 23.37 -8.62
CA PHE A 417 18.90 24.16 -7.77
C PHE A 417 18.97 23.73 -6.30
N GLN A 418 18.02 22.94 -5.80
CA GLN A 418 18.07 22.23 -4.51
C GLN A 418 16.76 21.43 -4.36
N PRO A 419 16.78 20.10 -4.18
CA PRO A 419 15.55 19.31 -4.07
C PRO A 419 14.95 19.47 -2.66
N VAL A 420 14.30 20.60 -2.38
CA VAL A 420 13.55 20.81 -1.14
C VAL A 420 12.06 20.65 -1.44
N GLY A 421 11.61 19.41 -1.55
CA GLY A 421 10.20 19.03 -1.68
C GLY A 421 10.00 17.66 -2.37
N PRO A 422 9.12 16.77 -1.88
CA PRO A 422 8.85 15.49 -2.53
C PRO A 422 7.76 15.57 -3.61
N PRO A 423 7.75 14.67 -4.63
CA PRO A 423 8.83 13.82 -5.13
C PRO A 423 9.52 14.46 -6.34
N GLY A 424 10.66 13.90 -6.77
CA GLY A 424 11.49 14.42 -7.85
C GLY A 424 10.69 14.97 -9.04
N GLY A 425 10.73 16.29 -9.18
CA GLY A 425 10.09 17.02 -10.27
C GLY A 425 11.12 17.57 -11.22
N TRP A 426 10.68 17.83 -12.44
CA TRP A 426 11.36 18.73 -13.37
C TRP A 426 10.31 19.71 -13.86
N LEU A 427 10.73 20.86 -14.36
CA LEU A 427 9.79 21.66 -15.14
C LEU A 427 9.59 20.97 -16.50
N ASP A 428 8.48 20.25 -16.66
CA ASP A 428 8.18 19.51 -17.88
C ASP A 428 7.91 20.47 -19.05
N ALA A 429 7.19 21.57 -18.79
CA ALA A 429 7.07 22.65 -19.75
C ALA A 429 7.09 24.04 -19.11
N LEU A 430 7.73 24.99 -19.79
CA LEU A 430 7.69 26.41 -19.49
C LEU A 430 7.14 27.18 -20.67
N LYS A 431 6.07 27.95 -20.44
CA LYS A 431 5.57 28.93 -21.40
C LYS A 431 5.78 30.33 -20.85
N ILE A 432 6.42 31.20 -21.60
CA ILE A 432 6.47 32.63 -21.29
C ILE A 432 5.68 33.36 -22.38
N SER A 433 4.61 34.03 -22.00
CA SER A 433 3.75 34.83 -22.87
C SER A 433 3.71 36.28 -22.43
N TRP A 434 3.35 37.17 -23.35
CA TRP A 434 3.27 38.61 -23.10
C TRP A 434 2.05 39.22 -23.79
N GLU A 435 1.50 40.26 -23.16
CA GLU A 435 0.31 40.97 -23.63
C GLU A 435 0.69 42.24 -24.42
N PRO A 436 -0.08 42.62 -25.45
CA PRO A 436 0.13 43.88 -26.16
C PRO A 436 0.10 45.08 -25.19
N PRO A 437 0.99 46.09 -25.36
CA PRO A 437 1.83 46.34 -26.53
C PRO A 437 3.25 45.78 -26.42
N LEU A 438 3.50 44.77 -25.57
CA LEU A 438 4.83 44.19 -25.43
C LEU A 438 5.19 43.32 -26.65
N VAL A 439 6.46 43.37 -27.05
CA VAL A 439 7.05 42.48 -28.06
C VAL A 439 8.36 41.87 -27.57
N ALA A 440 8.57 40.59 -27.85
CA ALA A 440 9.84 39.95 -27.55
C ALA A 440 10.93 40.37 -28.55
N THR A 441 12.04 40.88 -28.02
CA THR A 441 13.23 41.26 -28.80
C THR A 441 14.32 40.21 -28.76
N ARG A 442 14.33 39.38 -27.69
CA ARG A 442 15.29 38.29 -27.51
C ARG A 442 14.72 37.23 -26.58
N PHE A 443 15.11 35.98 -26.80
CA PHE A 443 14.98 34.89 -25.83
C PHE A 443 16.31 34.15 -25.71
N ALA A 444 16.56 33.55 -24.55
CA ALA A 444 17.74 32.76 -24.25
C ALA A 444 17.40 31.65 -23.27
N ASP A 445 18.16 30.56 -23.32
CA ASP A 445 18.07 29.45 -22.38
C ASP A 445 19.48 28.91 -22.11
N GLY A 446 19.64 28.11 -21.05
CA GLY A 446 20.95 27.58 -20.65
C GLY A 446 20.86 26.28 -19.85
N GLY A 447 21.88 25.43 -19.96
CA GLY A 447 22.00 24.20 -19.16
C GLY A 447 21.13 23.02 -19.58
N GLY A 448 20.50 23.06 -20.76
CA GLY A 448 19.65 22.00 -21.31
C GLY A 448 19.75 21.89 -22.83
N THR A 449 18.98 20.98 -23.45
CA THR A 449 19.05 20.69 -24.89
C THR A 449 17.70 20.77 -25.61
N THR A 450 16.68 21.36 -24.97
CA THR A 450 15.34 21.45 -25.54
C THR A 450 15.26 22.61 -26.54
N ILE A 451 14.56 22.43 -27.66
CA ILE A 451 14.38 23.51 -28.64
C ILE A 451 13.05 24.22 -28.33
N PRO A 452 13.03 25.56 -28.17
CA PRO A 452 11.79 26.27 -27.94
C PRO A 452 10.89 26.35 -29.18
N VAL A 453 9.59 26.31 -28.96
CA VAL A 453 8.56 26.72 -29.93
C VAL A 453 8.28 28.20 -29.72
N VAL A 454 8.44 28.99 -30.78
CA VAL A 454 8.31 30.45 -30.73
C VAL A 454 7.09 30.90 -31.54
N SER A 455 6.32 31.84 -30.97
CA SER A 455 5.17 32.49 -31.61
C SER A 455 5.27 34.01 -31.44
N ALA A 456 4.31 34.74 -32.01
CA ALA A 456 4.26 36.21 -31.94
C ALA A 456 4.11 36.75 -30.50
N ASN A 457 3.51 35.97 -29.60
CA ASN A 457 3.18 36.38 -28.24
C ASN A 457 3.61 35.39 -27.15
N TYR A 458 4.38 34.34 -27.50
CA TYR A 458 4.93 33.42 -26.51
C TYR A 458 6.20 32.69 -26.99
N VAL A 459 6.96 32.18 -26.03
CA VAL A 459 7.97 31.14 -26.21
C VAL A 459 7.63 29.96 -25.29
N LEU A 460 7.73 28.73 -25.80
CA LEU A 460 7.40 27.50 -25.10
C LEU A 460 8.56 26.51 -25.16
N TRP A 461 9.05 26.07 -24.01
CA TRP A 461 10.01 24.97 -23.89
C TRP A 461 9.27 23.73 -23.35
N GLN A 462 9.44 22.59 -24.02
CA GLN A 462 8.83 21.29 -23.63
C GLN A 462 9.92 20.23 -23.50
N ASN A 463 10.16 19.77 -22.28
CA ASN A 463 11.27 18.88 -21.98
C ASN A 463 10.89 17.39 -22.03
N PHE A 464 11.30 16.70 -23.10
CA PHE A 464 10.94 15.30 -23.31
C PHE A 464 11.60 14.33 -22.32
N ASN A 465 12.63 14.77 -21.61
CA ASN A 465 13.32 13.98 -20.61
C ASN A 465 13.80 14.88 -19.48
N GLY A 466 13.24 14.76 -18.28
CA GLY A 466 13.52 15.60 -17.10
C GLY A 466 14.97 16.13 -16.97
N PRO A 467 16.00 15.27 -16.99
CA PRO A 467 17.41 15.69 -16.95
C PRO A 467 17.85 16.69 -18.03
N ASN A 468 17.21 16.71 -19.21
CA ASN A 468 17.53 17.59 -20.33
C ASN A 468 16.85 18.98 -20.27
N ALA A 469 16.08 19.26 -19.20
CA ALA A 469 15.51 20.60 -18.95
C ALA A 469 16.63 21.64 -18.89
N HIS A 470 16.35 22.83 -19.40
CA HIS A 470 17.22 23.97 -19.17
C HIS A 470 17.16 24.35 -17.70
N THR A 471 18.29 24.85 -17.18
CA THR A 471 18.35 25.35 -15.81
C THR A 471 17.82 26.78 -15.73
N THR A 472 17.91 27.55 -16.82
CA THR A 472 17.49 28.95 -16.86
C THR A 472 16.89 29.29 -18.22
N TYR A 473 15.88 30.15 -18.18
CA TYR A 473 15.10 30.64 -19.32
C TYR A 473 14.98 32.16 -19.19
N ALA A 474 15.13 32.89 -20.29
CA ALA A 474 15.01 34.34 -20.29
C ALA A 474 14.32 34.87 -21.54
N VAL A 475 13.47 35.89 -21.36
CA VAL A 475 12.81 36.62 -22.46
C VAL A 475 12.97 38.11 -22.20
N THR A 476 13.48 38.84 -23.20
CA THR A 476 13.60 40.29 -23.20
C THR A 476 12.45 40.89 -24.00
N LEU A 477 11.70 41.77 -23.35
CA LEU A 477 10.52 42.44 -23.89
C LEU A 477 10.76 43.94 -24.03
N LEU A 478 10.16 44.53 -25.06
CA LEU A 478 10.11 45.97 -25.31
C LEU A 478 8.65 46.42 -25.36
N ALA A 479 8.30 47.50 -24.65
CA ALA A 479 7.01 48.17 -24.81
C ALA A 479 7.07 49.09 -26.03
N THR A 480 6.20 48.86 -27.02
CA THR A 480 6.13 49.67 -28.24
C THR A 480 4.95 50.64 -28.25
#